data_AF-A0A177V7G4-F1
#
_entry.id   AF-A0A177V7G4-F1
#
_cell.length_a   1.000
_cell.length_b   1.000
_cell.length_c   1.000
_cell.angle_alpha   90.00
_cell.angle_beta   90.00
_cell.angle_gamma   90.00
#
_symmetry.space_group_name_H-M   'P 1'
#
loop_
_entity.id
_entity.type
_entity.pdbx_description
1 polymer ?
#
loop_
_entity_poly.entity_id
_entity_poly.type
_entity_poly.pdbx_seq_one_letter_code
_entity_poly.pdbx_strand_id
1 'polypeptide(L)'
;MPEGSANPSDELVAVEPGAADTPVICFGSRSKPFFFLSNLFPSRISLGDFEFFNAEAAFQAAKFHEHPNLQQAIIQTQWPEDVLDKVQYWARYVLADWEEQRLAIMQEVQILKYSQNQQLRARLLQTGDAELIYTSADTYFGSDQDGQGQNHLGKILMSVRGLLRAVGEPTRLSKLFKLSTPRPTWRSTVWCANHSSERWYPLGKLRLRELTIKPAIEDAPASAIAFLHSIEHGDERWSLRLMIEVRGAPVTGKDGPWIEVYYATREKSTKGIHVREDISPEHLLESRMMGGEEISIYELTVDIFKAKNWISSMSIVPSASAERPAEPDYKLTAKRDDQD
;
A
#
# COMPACT_ATOMS: atom_id res chain seq x y z
N MET A 1 31.86 -60.21 -26.32
CA MET A 1 30.69 -59.87 -27.15
C MET A 1 29.58 -60.85 -26.81
N PRO A 2 28.35 -60.42 -26.44
CA PRO A 2 27.85 -59.09 -26.04
C PRO A 2 27.41 -59.08 -24.54
N GLU A 3 27.31 -57.99 -23.78
CA GLU A 3 26.57 -56.71 -23.87
C GLU A 3 25.03 -56.82 -23.75
N GLY A 4 24.46 -56.03 -22.81
CA GLY A 4 23.02 -55.86 -22.56
C GLY A 4 22.70 -55.69 -21.06
N SER A 5 22.97 -54.54 -20.45
CA SER A 5 22.01 -53.42 -20.30
C SER A 5 20.77 -53.77 -19.47
N ALA A 6 20.80 -53.44 -18.18
CA ALA A 6 19.61 -53.32 -17.34
C ALA A 6 19.67 -51.94 -16.66
N ASN A 7 19.02 -50.95 -17.28
CA ASN A 7 18.67 -49.69 -16.63
C ASN A 7 17.55 -49.94 -15.62
N PRO A 8 17.65 -49.48 -14.37
CA PRO A 8 16.46 -49.13 -13.61
C PRO A 8 16.01 -47.75 -14.10
N SER A 9 14.94 -47.73 -14.88
CA SER A 9 14.22 -46.50 -15.19
C SER A 9 13.65 -45.95 -13.87
N ASP A 10 14.21 -44.86 -13.39
CA ASP A 10 13.53 -43.92 -12.49
C ASP A 10 12.27 -43.43 -13.21
N GLU A 11 11.15 -44.11 -13.01
CA GLU A 11 9.83 -43.52 -13.25
C GLU A 11 9.62 -42.45 -12.17
N LEU A 12 10.08 -41.24 -12.51
CA LEU A 12 9.60 -40.01 -11.92
C LEU A 12 8.07 -40.01 -12.08
N VAL A 13 7.39 -40.36 -10.99
CA VAL A 13 5.95 -40.12 -10.84
C VAL A 13 5.76 -38.61 -10.98
N ALA A 14 5.30 -38.20 -12.16
CA ALA A 14 4.78 -36.87 -12.38
C ALA A 14 3.57 -36.70 -11.47
N VAL A 15 3.81 -36.11 -10.30
CA VAL A 15 2.74 -35.51 -9.52
C VAL A 15 2.33 -34.28 -10.30
N GLU A 16 1.30 -34.41 -11.12
CA GLU A 16 0.54 -33.27 -11.61
C GLU A 16 0.08 -32.50 -10.36
N PRO A 17 0.49 -31.22 -10.17
CA PRO A 17 -0.10 -30.42 -9.13
C PRO A 17 -1.54 -30.14 -9.57
N GLY A 18 -2.48 -30.89 -8.98
CA GLY A 18 -3.89 -30.53 -9.04
C GLY A 18 -4.01 -29.05 -8.70
N ALA A 19 -4.70 -28.29 -9.56
CA ALA A 19 -4.95 -26.87 -9.39
C ALA A 19 -5.62 -26.64 -8.02
N ALA A 20 -4.80 -26.42 -7.00
CA ALA A 20 -5.25 -25.81 -5.78
C ALA A 20 -5.73 -24.42 -6.18
N ASP A 21 -6.99 -24.14 -5.89
CA ASP A 21 -7.69 -22.89 -6.20
C ASP A 21 -6.87 -21.73 -5.62
N THR A 22 -5.98 -21.18 -6.44
CA THR A 22 -4.97 -20.24 -5.98
C THR A 22 -5.70 -18.92 -5.77
N PRO A 23 -5.68 -18.33 -4.56
CA PRO A 23 -6.47 -17.14 -4.28
C PRO A 23 -6.08 -16.01 -5.23
N VAL A 24 -7.06 -15.29 -5.78
CA VAL A 24 -6.82 -14.19 -6.72
C VAL A 24 -6.95 -12.85 -6.02
N ILE A 25 -5.93 -11.99 -6.11
CA ILE A 25 -5.97 -10.59 -5.64
C ILE A 25 -5.98 -9.66 -6.85
N CYS A 26 -7.10 -8.95 -7.01
CA CYS A 26 -7.20 -7.85 -7.97
C CYS A 26 -6.81 -6.53 -7.28
N PHE A 27 -5.95 -5.73 -7.91
CA PHE A 27 -5.50 -4.45 -7.38
C PHE A 27 -5.40 -3.37 -8.48
N GLY A 28 -5.35 -2.10 -8.08
CA GLY A 28 -5.12 -0.98 -9.02
C GLY A 28 -5.97 0.25 -8.74
N SER A 29 -7.12 0.08 -8.09
CA SER A 29 -7.96 1.19 -7.62
C SER A 29 -7.49 1.69 -6.25
N ARG A 30 -7.46 3.01 -6.08
CA ARG A 30 -7.10 3.67 -4.80
C ARG A 30 -8.07 3.34 -3.69
N SER A 31 -9.35 3.42 -4.02
CA SER A 31 -10.49 3.13 -3.15
C SER A 31 -10.76 1.63 -2.96
N LYS A 32 -9.80 0.77 -3.28
CA LYS A 32 -9.93 -0.67 -3.07
C LYS A 32 -8.73 -1.20 -2.29
N PRO A 33 -8.91 -2.35 -1.62
CA PRO A 33 -7.81 -3.11 -1.03
C PRO A 33 -6.60 -3.28 -1.96
N PHE A 34 -5.45 -3.51 -1.35
CA PHE A 34 -4.20 -3.85 -2.04
C PHE A 34 -3.65 -2.77 -3.00
N PHE A 35 -4.13 -1.51 -2.92
CA PHE A 35 -3.59 -0.41 -3.73
C PHE A 35 -2.06 -0.23 -3.60
N PHE A 36 -1.46 -0.66 -2.49
CA PHE A 36 0.01 -0.66 -2.30
C PHE A 36 0.80 -1.44 -3.35
N LEU A 37 0.16 -2.38 -4.04
CA LEU A 37 0.76 -3.13 -5.15
C LEU A 37 0.92 -2.26 -6.41
N SER A 38 0.10 -1.20 -6.56
CA SER A 38 0.15 -0.26 -7.69
C SER A 38 1.44 0.54 -7.74
N ASN A 39 1.85 0.95 -8.95
CA ASN A 39 3.00 1.84 -9.18
C ASN A 39 2.77 3.24 -8.63
N LEU A 40 1.50 3.65 -8.56
CA LEU A 40 1.08 4.97 -8.09
C LEU A 40 1.18 5.11 -6.57
N PHE A 41 1.27 3.99 -5.84
CA PHE A 41 1.37 4.02 -4.38
C PHE A 41 2.71 4.66 -3.93
N PRO A 42 2.68 5.61 -2.98
CA PRO A 42 3.87 6.25 -2.44
C PRO A 42 4.85 5.25 -1.89
N SER A 43 6.01 5.21 -2.51
CA SER A 43 7.06 4.26 -2.21
C SER A 43 8.34 4.92 -2.67
N ARG A 44 9.04 5.57 -1.74
CA ARG A 44 10.27 6.26 -2.09
C ARG A 44 11.27 5.25 -2.64
N ILE A 45 11.86 5.60 -3.78
CA ILE A 45 12.84 4.78 -4.49
C ILE A 45 14.06 5.65 -4.73
N SER A 46 15.19 5.24 -4.20
CA SER A 46 16.49 5.83 -4.48
C SER A 46 17.21 5.05 -5.57
N LEU A 47 17.72 5.75 -6.58
CA LEU A 47 18.53 5.20 -7.66
C LEU A 47 19.70 6.14 -7.95
N GLY A 48 20.88 5.83 -7.43
CA GLY A 48 22.02 6.74 -7.45
C GLY A 48 21.67 8.05 -6.72
N ASP A 49 21.84 9.17 -7.40
CA ASP A 49 21.53 10.51 -6.88
C ASP A 49 20.05 10.90 -7.04
N PHE A 50 19.24 10.04 -7.68
CA PHE A 50 17.82 10.30 -7.91
C PHE A 50 16.95 9.71 -6.80
N GLU A 51 15.97 10.49 -6.34
CA GLU A 51 14.94 10.05 -5.39
C GLU A 51 13.56 10.23 -6.03
N PHE A 52 12.85 9.14 -6.24
CA PHE A 52 11.50 9.12 -6.81
C PHE A 52 10.47 8.92 -5.70
N PHE A 53 9.32 9.60 -5.82
CA PHE A 53 8.24 9.50 -4.84
C PHE A 53 7.49 8.15 -4.88
N ASN A 54 7.42 7.53 -6.07
CA ASN A 54 6.82 6.22 -6.28
C ASN A 54 7.44 5.51 -7.50
N ALA A 55 7.03 4.25 -7.72
CA ALA A 55 7.46 3.45 -8.86
C ALA A 55 7.03 4.06 -10.21
N GLU A 56 5.88 4.71 -10.28
CA GLU A 56 5.41 5.34 -11.51
C GLU A 56 6.38 6.45 -11.96
N ALA A 57 6.81 7.33 -11.06
CA ALA A 57 7.75 8.39 -11.37
C ALA A 57 9.10 7.84 -11.86
N ALA A 58 9.62 6.79 -11.24
CA ALA A 58 10.85 6.14 -11.67
C ALA A 58 10.71 5.54 -13.08
N PHE A 59 9.61 4.83 -13.34
CA PHE A 59 9.32 4.21 -14.63
C PHE A 59 9.15 5.26 -15.75
N GLN A 60 8.40 6.33 -15.48
CA GLN A 60 8.15 7.38 -16.45
C GLN A 60 9.39 8.24 -16.71
N ALA A 61 10.24 8.50 -15.71
CA ALA A 61 11.50 9.19 -15.91
C ALA A 61 12.49 8.39 -16.78
N ALA A 62 12.44 7.06 -16.76
CA ALA A 62 13.30 6.22 -17.59
C ALA A 62 13.06 6.43 -19.11
N LYS A 63 11.85 6.86 -19.51
CA LYS A 63 11.51 7.17 -20.92
C LYS A 63 12.36 8.28 -21.54
N PHE A 64 12.95 9.14 -20.71
CA PHE A 64 13.57 10.39 -21.13
C PHE A 64 15.08 10.43 -20.83
N HIS A 65 15.79 9.29 -20.91
CA HIS A 65 17.22 9.25 -20.56
C HIS A 65 18.10 10.18 -21.44
N GLU A 66 17.68 10.49 -22.67
CA GLU A 66 18.36 11.46 -23.55
C GLU A 66 18.01 12.92 -23.22
N HIS A 67 17.06 13.14 -22.30
CA HIS A 67 16.55 14.44 -21.91
C HIS A 67 16.56 14.63 -20.38
N PRO A 68 17.74 14.86 -19.77
CA PRO A 68 17.89 14.98 -18.32
C PRO A 68 17.02 16.06 -17.69
N ASN A 69 16.71 17.13 -18.44
CA ASN A 69 15.80 18.18 -18.00
C ASN A 69 14.36 17.68 -17.80
N LEU A 70 13.89 16.74 -18.63
CA LEU A 70 12.57 16.13 -18.49
C LEU A 70 12.55 15.13 -17.33
N GLN A 71 13.62 14.34 -17.16
CA GLN A 71 13.76 13.45 -16.00
C GLN A 71 13.71 14.24 -14.69
N GLN A 72 14.49 15.32 -14.60
CA GLN A 72 14.51 16.20 -13.43
C GLN A 72 13.13 16.79 -13.15
N ALA A 73 12.40 17.20 -14.20
CA ALA A 73 11.05 17.73 -14.06
C ALA A 73 10.04 16.68 -13.58
N ILE A 74 10.24 15.39 -13.88
CA ILE A 74 9.45 14.27 -13.32
C ILE A 74 9.83 14.04 -11.87
N ILE A 75 11.12 13.95 -11.55
CA ILE A 75 11.64 13.73 -10.19
C ILE A 75 11.14 14.80 -9.22
N GLN A 76 11.07 16.05 -9.66
CA GLN A 76 10.57 17.17 -8.87
C GLN A 76 9.03 17.24 -8.77
N THR A 77 8.32 16.34 -9.45
CA THR A 77 6.85 16.30 -9.40
C THR A 77 6.40 15.63 -8.12
N GLN A 78 5.54 16.32 -7.37
CA GLN A 78 5.02 15.81 -6.11
C GLN A 78 3.85 14.84 -6.33
N TRP A 79 3.04 15.06 -7.37
CA TRP A 79 1.81 14.30 -7.63
C TRP A 79 1.97 13.27 -8.75
N PRO A 80 1.58 12.00 -8.54
CA PRO A 80 1.67 10.96 -9.56
C PRO A 80 0.89 11.28 -10.84
N GLU A 81 -0.24 11.97 -10.73
CA GLU A 81 -1.10 12.36 -11.87
C GLU A 81 -0.38 13.37 -12.77
N ASP A 82 0.24 14.38 -12.16
CA ASP A 82 1.02 15.40 -12.88
C ASP A 82 2.19 14.77 -13.66
N VAL A 83 2.73 13.64 -13.19
CA VAL A 83 3.76 12.89 -13.94
C VAL A 83 3.17 12.36 -15.24
N LEU A 84 1.97 11.76 -15.22
CA LEU A 84 1.33 11.20 -16.40
C LEU A 84 0.98 12.29 -17.42
N ASP A 85 0.47 13.43 -16.96
CA ASP A 85 0.16 14.58 -17.83
C ASP A 85 1.43 15.12 -18.52
N LYS A 86 2.53 15.26 -17.77
CA LYS A 86 3.83 15.66 -18.32
C LYS A 86 4.33 14.67 -19.37
N VAL A 87 4.30 13.38 -19.07
CA VAL A 87 4.72 12.32 -19.99
C VAL A 87 3.91 12.36 -21.28
N GLN A 88 2.59 12.50 -21.17
CA GLN A 88 1.71 12.58 -22.34
C GLN A 88 2.06 13.80 -23.21
N TYR A 89 2.27 14.96 -22.59
CA TYR A 89 2.69 16.18 -23.29
C TYR A 89 4.07 16.05 -23.95
N TRP A 90 4.95 15.22 -23.40
CA TRP A 90 6.31 14.96 -23.90
C TRP A 90 6.45 13.70 -24.75
N ALA A 91 5.35 13.08 -25.20
CA ALA A 91 5.38 11.80 -25.92
C ALA A 91 6.35 11.76 -27.11
N ARG A 92 6.58 12.89 -27.79
CA ARG A 92 7.55 13.02 -28.91
C ARG A 92 9.03 12.85 -28.53
N TYR A 93 9.35 12.91 -27.23
CA TYR A 93 10.70 12.76 -26.68
C TYR A 93 10.94 11.37 -26.07
N VAL A 94 9.95 10.47 -26.17
CA VAL A 94 10.10 9.08 -25.74
C VAL A 94 11.00 8.34 -26.73
N LEU A 95 11.89 7.50 -26.20
CA LEU A 95 12.83 6.70 -26.98
C LEU A 95 12.14 5.80 -28.00
N ALA A 96 12.80 5.59 -29.13
CA ALA A 96 12.26 4.77 -30.22
C ALA A 96 12.11 3.28 -29.83
N ASP A 97 12.97 2.77 -28.95
CA ASP A 97 13.01 1.36 -28.50
C ASP A 97 12.36 1.15 -27.12
N TRP A 98 11.68 2.16 -26.59
CA TRP A 98 11.03 2.10 -25.27
C TRP A 98 10.15 0.86 -25.08
N GLU A 99 9.38 0.50 -26.10
CA GLU A 99 8.45 -0.63 -26.06
C GLU A 99 9.14 -1.98 -25.82
N GLU A 100 10.40 -2.13 -26.25
CA GLU A 100 11.21 -3.34 -26.06
C GLU A 100 11.80 -3.42 -24.65
N GLN A 101 12.14 -2.27 -24.06
CA GLN A 101 12.82 -2.21 -22.77
C GLN A 101 11.86 -2.09 -21.57
N ARG A 102 10.63 -1.62 -21.78
CA ARG A 102 9.69 -1.25 -20.69
C ARG A 102 9.42 -2.37 -19.67
N LEU A 103 9.42 -3.65 -20.08
CA LEU A 103 9.21 -4.75 -19.13
C LEU A 103 10.37 -4.92 -18.16
N ALA A 104 11.60 -4.92 -18.70
CA ALA A 104 12.81 -5.06 -17.89
C ALA A 104 12.94 -3.88 -16.92
N ILE A 105 12.71 -2.65 -17.41
CA ILE A 105 12.73 -1.44 -16.58
C ILE A 105 11.67 -1.52 -15.47
N MET A 106 10.43 -1.91 -15.79
CA MET A 106 9.38 -2.07 -14.78
C MET A 106 9.78 -3.11 -13.72
N GLN A 107 10.37 -4.23 -14.12
CA GLN A 107 10.84 -5.25 -13.18
C GLN A 107 11.92 -4.71 -12.23
N GLU A 108 12.91 -3.98 -12.74
CA GLU A 108 13.94 -3.35 -11.92
C GLU A 108 13.35 -2.33 -10.94
N VAL A 109 12.42 -1.49 -11.39
CA VAL A 109 11.71 -0.52 -10.54
C VAL A 109 10.96 -1.23 -9.41
N GLN A 110 10.25 -2.34 -9.69
CA GLN A 110 9.58 -3.10 -8.63
C GLN A 110 10.57 -3.75 -7.66
N ILE A 111 11.70 -4.26 -8.15
CA ILE A 111 12.77 -4.79 -7.27
C ILE A 111 13.25 -3.70 -6.32
N LEU A 112 13.51 -2.48 -6.81
CA LEU A 112 13.91 -1.35 -5.98
C LEU A 112 12.81 -0.97 -4.98
N LYS A 113 11.55 -0.84 -5.44
CA LYS A 113 10.38 -0.54 -4.59
C LYS A 113 10.34 -1.46 -3.37
N TYR A 114 10.33 -2.78 -3.56
CA TYR A 114 10.16 -3.71 -2.45
C TYR A 114 11.46 -3.98 -1.68
N SER A 115 12.63 -3.91 -2.31
CA SER A 115 13.90 -4.09 -1.58
C SER A 115 14.20 -2.92 -0.62
N GLN A 116 13.83 -1.70 -0.99
CA GLN A 116 14.08 -0.50 -0.19
C GLN A 116 12.97 -0.24 0.84
N ASN A 117 11.73 -0.69 0.58
CA ASN A 117 10.59 -0.49 1.47
C ASN A 117 10.23 -1.79 2.19
N GLN A 118 10.86 -2.05 3.35
CA GLN A 118 10.71 -3.32 4.09
C GLN A 118 9.25 -3.66 4.44
N GLN A 119 8.44 -2.65 4.78
CA GLN A 119 7.01 -2.87 5.07
C GLN A 119 6.24 -3.30 3.83
N LEU A 120 6.50 -2.68 2.68
CA LEU A 120 5.88 -3.10 1.42
C LEU A 120 6.35 -4.49 1.00
N ARG A 121 7.62 -4.85 1.25
CA ARG A 121 8.12 -6.22 1.06
C ARG A 121 7.36 -7.20 1.92
N ALA A 122 7.18 -6.91 3.21
CA ALA A 122 6.42 -7.79 4.10
C ALA A 122 4.98 -7.99 3.59
N ARG A 123 4.31 -6.91 3.17
CA ARG A 123 2.96 -6.98 2.58
C ARG A 123 2.91 -7.76 1.28
N LEU A 124 3.89 -7.59 0.39
CA LEU A 124 3.98 -8.38 -0.83
C LEU A 124 4.19 -9.87 -0.51
N LEU A 125 5.03 -10.20 0.47
CA LEU A 125 5.24 -11.59 0.89
C LEU A 125 3.99 -12.21 1.53
N GLN A 126 3.23 -11.42 2.29
CA GLN A 126 1.95 -11.81 2.90
C GLN A 126 0.86 -12.13 1.87
N THR A 127 1.01 -11.67 0.63
CA THR A 127 0.13 -12.13 -0.46
C THR A 127 0.27 -13.63 -0.75
N GLY A 128 1.15 -14.34 -0.05
CA GLY A 128 1.22 -15.80 -0.12
C GLY A 128 1.42 -16.26 -1.56
N ASP A 129 0.73 -17.31 -1.95
CA ASP A 129 0.80 -17.80 -3.33
C ASP A 129 -0.28 -17.21 -4.23
N ALA A 130 -1.00 -16.18 -3.76
CA ALA A 130 -2.09 -15.58 -4.50
C ALA A 130 -1.65 -15.10 -5.88
N GLU A 131 -2.50 -15.31 -6.89
CA GLU A 131 -2.34 -14.69 -8.19
C GLU A 131 -2.63 -13.18 -8.06
N LEU A 132 -1.72 -12.36 -8.56
CA LEU A 132 -1.87 -10.90 -8.53
C LEU A 132 -2.33 -10.41 -9.90
N ILE A 133 -3.50 -9.80 -9.96
CA ILE A 133 -4.09 -9.24 -11.18
C ILE A 133 -4.15 -7.72 -11.06
N TYR A 134 -3.39 -7.02 -11.91
CA TYR A 134 -3.48 -5.57 -11.99
C TYR A 134 -4.68 -5.18 -12.86
N THR A 135 -5.74 -4.68 -12.24
CA THR A 135 -6.92 -4.19 -12.95
C THR A 135 -6.66 -2.78 -13.50
N SER A 136 -6.57 -2.66 -14.82
CA SER A 136 -6.26 -1.40 -15.51
C SER A 136 -6.81 -1.38 -16.94
N ALA A 137 -7.01 -0.17 -17.47
CA ALA A 137 -7.33 0.02 -18.90
C ALA A 137 -6.11 -0.24 -19.81
N ASP A 138 -4.90 -0.21 -19.26
CA ASP A 138 -3.69 -0.65 -19.97
C ASP A 138 -3.67 -2.18 -20.03
N THR A 139 -4.05 -2.74 -21.18
CA THR A 139 -4.11 -4.18 -21.42
C THR A 139 -2.74 -4.84 -21.54
N TYR A 140 -1.65 -4.07 -21.61
CA TYR A 140 -0.30 -4.65 -21.60
C TYR A 140 0.16 -4.91 -20.16
N PHE A 141 0.18 -3.88 -19.31
CA PHE A 141 0.60 -4.07 -17.93
C PHE A 141 -0.48 -4.68 -17.04
N GLY A 142 -1.75 -4.44 -17.35
CA GLY A 142 -2.89 -4.93 -16.59
C GLY A 142 -3.79 -5.89 -17.35
N SER A 143 -4.96 -6.10 -16.75
CA SER A 143 -6.11 -6.80 -17.30
C SER A 143 -7.34 -5.97 -17.01
N ASP A 144 -8.31 -5.97 -17.91
CA ASP A 144 -9.62 -5.40 -17.64
C ASP A 144 -10.47 -6.32 -16.75
N GLN A 145 -11.72 -5.92 -16.51
CA GLN A 145 -12.67 -6.64 -15.66
C GLN A 145 -13.15 -7.97 -16.28
N ASP A 146 -12.99 -8.13 -17.60
CA ASP A 146 -13.36 -9.34 -18.35
C ASP A 146 -12.17 -10.31 -18.48
N GLY A 147 -11.06 -10.03 -17.78
CA GLY A 147 -9.85 -10.84 -17.82
C GLY A 147 -9.03 -10.66 -19.10
N GLN A 148 -9.31 -9.62 -19.90
CA GLN A 148 -8.58 -9.32 -21.12
C GLN A 148 -7.37 -8.43 -20.82
N GLY A 149 -6.19 -8.92 -21.17
CA GLY A 149 -4.93 -8.22 -20.99
C GLY A 149 -3.79 -9.19 -20.68
N GLN A 150 -2.57 -8.68 -20.64
CA GLN A 150 -1.37 -9.50 -20.44
C GLN A 150 -0.96 -9.57 -18.97
N ASN A 151 -1.47 -8.68 -18.12
CA ASN A 151 -1.19 -8.62 -16.67
C ASN A 151 0.31 -8.68 -16.36
N HIS A 152 1.15 -8.00 -17.15
CA HIS A 152 2.60 -8.04 -16.94
C HIS A 152 3.02 -7.50 -15.57
N LEU A 153 2.35 -6.47 -15.05
CA LEU A 153 2.67 -5.94 -13.72
C LEU A 153 2.40 -6.99 -12.63
N GLY A 154 1.25 -7.66 -12.67
CA GLY A 154 0.94 -8.75 -11.74
C GLY A 154 1.98 -9.87 -11.78
N LYS A 155 2.37 -10.30 -12.98
CA LYS A 155 3.42 -11.31 -13.20
C LYS A 155 4.79 -10.86 -12.67
N ILE A 156 5.17 -9.61 -12.91
CA ILE A 156 6.39 -9.01 -12.37
C ILE A 156 6.37 -9.05 -10.84
N LEU A 157 5.27 -8.63 -10.20
CA LEU A 157 5.15 -8.64 -8.74
C LEU A 157 5.26 -10.05 -8.15
N MET A 158 4.67 -11.06 -8.81
CA MET A 158 4.81 -12.46 -8.41
C MET A 158 6.25 -12.97 -8.55
N SER A 159 6.95 -12.57 -9.62
CA SER A 159 8.38 -12.86 -9.81
C SER A 159 9.24 -12.20 -8.73
N VAL A 160 9.02 -10.91 -8.45
CA VAL A 160 9.69 -10.18 -7.37
C VAL A 160 9.40 -10.80 -6.01
N ARG A 161 8.17 -11.23 -5.74
CA ARG A 161 7.79 -11.98 -4.53
C ARG A 161 8.61 -13.27 -4.40
N GLY A 162 8.76 -14.04 -5.47
CA GLY A 162 9.60 -15.24 -5.51
C GLY A 162 11.07 -14.94 -5.21
N LEU A 163 11.63 -13.90 -5.84
CA LEU A 163 13.00 -13.44 -5.59
C LEU A 163 13.21 -13.07 -4.12
N LEU A 164 12.29 -12.28 -3.54
CA LEU A 164 12.39 -11.81 -2.15
C LEU A 164 12.26 -12.94 -1.11
N ARG A 165 11.61 -14.06 -1.46
CA ARG A 165 11.59 -15.30 -0.67
C ARG A 165 12.92 -16.03 -0.72
N ALA A 166 13.51 -16.14 -1.91
CA ALA A 166 14.80 -16.82 -2.10
C ALA A 166 15.95 -16.07 -1.39
N VAL A 167 15.92 -14.74 -1.41
CA VAL A 167 16.87 -13.87 -0.70
C VAL A 167 16.45 -13.68 0.77
N GLY A 168 15.98 -14.74 1.44
CA GLY A 168 15.51 -14.69 2.82
C GLY A 168 16.52 -14.02 3.76
N GLU A 169 16.03 -13.40 4.85
CA GLU A 169 16.89 -12.88 5.93
C GLU A 169 17.88 -13.98 6.37
N PRO A 170 19.19 -13.66 6.51
CA PRO A 170 20.20 -14.67 6.84
C PRO A 170 19.94 -15.26 8.23
N THR A 171 19.24 -16.40 8.25
CA THR A 171 18.63 -17.02 9.44
C THR A 171 19.65 -17.47 10.48
N ARG A 172 20.88 -17.76 10.05
CA ARG A 172 21.99 -18.15 10.93
C ARG A 172 22.61 -16.94 11.63
N LEU A 173 22.73 -15.82 10.92
CA LEU A 173 23.29 -14.57 11.47
C LEU A 173 22.28 -13.87 12.37
N SER A 174 21.00 -13.83 12.01
CA SER A 174 19.93 -13.25 12.82
C SER A 174 19.65 -14.00 14.13
N LYS A 175 20.08 -15.27 14.24
CA LYS A 175 20.07 -16.03 15.51
C LYS A 175 21.33 -15.82 16.35
N LEU A 176 22.49 -15.67 15.71
CA LEU A 176 23.79 -15.54 16.38
C LEU A 176 24.05 -14.12 16.89
N PHE A 177 23.72 -13.14 16.07
CA PHE A 177 23.61 -11.76 16.49
C PHE A 177 22.15 -11.60 16.89
N LYS A 178 21.85 -11.17 18.13
CA LYS A 178 20.51 -10.67 18.50
C LYS A 178 20.24 -9.40 17.69
N LEU A 179 20.17 -9.53 16.37
CA LEU A 179 19.73 -8.52 15.45
C LEU A 179 18.27 -8.35 15.81
N SER A 180 17.99 -7.40 16.72
CA SER A 180 16.71 -6.72 16.72
C SER A 180 16.44 -6.44 15.25
N THR A 181 15.38 -7.03 14.69
CA THR A 181 14.95 -6.78 13.32
C THR A 181 15.19 -5.31 13.05
N PRO A 182 16.07 -4.94 12.09
CA PRO A 182 16.46 -3.57 11.92
C PRO A 182 15.16 -2.78 11.84
N ARG A 183 14.92 -1.86 12.78
CA ARG A 183 13.83 -0.91 12.62
C ARG A 183 14.12 -0.27 11.27
N PRO A 184 13.28 -0.48 10.24
CA PRO A 184 13.57 0.09 8.95
C PRO A 184 13.76 1.58 9.21
N THR A 185 14.90 2.14 8.80
CA THR A 185 15.09 3.59 8.83
C THR A 185 14.10 4.31 7.90
N TRP A 186 13.31 3.53 7.15
CA TRP A 186 12.35 3.90 6.14
C TRP A 186 10.93 3.58 6.62
N ARG A 187 10.20 4.68 6.83
CA ARG A 187 8.87 4.80 7.43
C ARG A 187 7.81 4.13 6.54
N SER A 188 6.91 3.34 7.14
CA SER A 188 5.66 2.91 6.52
C SER A 188 4.83 4.13 6.14
N THR A 189 4.46 4.22 4.86
CA THR A 189 3.61 5.32 4.38
C THR A 189 2.16 4.82 4.37
N VAL A 190 1.34 5.35 5.28
CA VAL A 190 -0.12 5.22 5.12
C VAL A 190 -0.53 6.05 3.93
N TRP A 191 -1.17 5.40 2.97
CA TRP A 191 -1.69 6.08 1.80
C TRP A 191 -2.91 6.90 2.20
N CYS A 192 -2.83 8.19 1.93
CA CYS A 192 -4.00 9.06 1.93
C CYS A 192 -4.27 9.41 0.47
N ALA A 193 -5.38 8.92 -0.08
CA ALA A 193 -5.67 9.03 -1.51
C ALA A 193 -5.76 10.48 -1.99
N ASN A 194 -6.06 11.40 -1.07
CA ASN A 194 -6.24 12.81 -1.35
C ASN A 194 -5.36 13.66 -0.43
N HIS A 195 -4.21 14.10 -0.96
CA HIS A 195 -3.71 15.46 -0.67
C HIS A 195 -4.34 16.48 -1.64
N SER A 196 -5.30 16.03 -2.44
CA SER A 196 -6.06 16.78 -3.42
C SER A 196 -7.33 17.27 -2.75
N SER A 197 -7.34 18.58 -2.51
CA SER A 197 -8.49 19.43 -2.22
C SER A 197 -9.82 18.89 -2.78
N GLU A 198 -10.68 18.35 -1.93
CA GLU A 198 -12.08 18.75 -2.04
C GLU A 198 -12.25 20.07 -1.31
N ARG A 199 -13.14 20.92 -1.82
CA ARG A 199 -13.35 22.26 -1.29
C ARG A 199 -13.89 22.20 0.16
N TRP A 200 -13.00 22.10 1.14
CA TRP A 200 -13.32 22.13 2.57
C TRP A 200 -13.75 23.53 2.98
N TYR A 201 -15.06 23.77 3.12
CA TYR A 201 -15.62 25.02 3.63
C TYR A 201 -16.07 24.85 5.08
N PRO A 202 -15.20 25.00 6.10
CA PRO A 202 -15.61 24.86 7.50
C PRO A 202 -16.91 25.63 7.72
N LEU A 203 -17.88 25.06 8.47
CA LEU A 203 -19.17 25.73 8.73
C LEU A 203 -18.96 27.21 9.09
N GLY A 204 -19.52 28.11 8.26
CA GLY A 204 -19.39 29.56 8.41
C GLY A 204 -18.11 30.20 7.84
N LYS A 205 -17.30 29.49 7.04
CA LYS A 205 -16.09 30.03 6.38
C LYS A 205 -16.07 29.76 4.88
N LEU A 206 -15.67 30.77 4.10
CA LEU A 206 -15.51 30.73 2.64
C LEU A 206 -14.13 30.23 2.17
N ARG A 207 -13.26 29.76 3.07
CA ARG A 207 -11.88 29.39 2.72
C ARG A 207 -11.67 27.89 2.78
N LEU A 208 -11.18 27.35 1.67
CA LEU A 208 -10.63 26.01 1.52
C LEU A 208 -9.54 25.79 2.57
N ARG A 209 -9.47 24.59 3.15
CA ARG A 209 -8.24 24.17 3.82
C ARG A 209 -7.90 22.72 3.51
N GLU A 210 -6.62 22.41 3.63
CA GLU A 210 -6.05 21.11 3.32
C GLU A 210 -5.96 20.26 4.59
N LEU A 211 -6.44 19.02 4.52
CA LEU A 211 -6.29 18.05 5.58
C LEU A 211 -5.04 17.21 5.30
N THR A 212 -3.95 17.47 6.03
CA THR A 212 -2.77 16.64 5.97
C THR A 212 -2.85 15.58 7.06
N ILE A 213 -2.88 14.32 6.65
CA ILE A 213 -2.80 13.19 7.57
C ILE A 213 -1.34 12.77 7.66
N LYS A 214 -0.83 12.70 8.89
CA LYS A 214 0.51 12.22 9.18
C LYS A 214 0.41 10.93 9.98
N PRO A 215 1.05 9.83 9.55
CA PRO A 215 1.29 8.70 10.44
C PRO A 215 1.98 9.20 11.71
N ALA A 216 1.49 8.77 12.86
CA ALA A 216 2.10 9.07 14.15
C ALA A 216 2.90 7.88 14.69
N ILE A 217 2.58 6.65 14.25
CA ILE A 217 3.50 5.53 14.24
C ILE A 217 3.85 5.21 12.78
N GLU A 218 5.00 5.72 12.37
CA GLU A 218 5.54 5.50 11.03
C GLU A 218 5.94 4.04 10.79
N ASP A 219 6.04 3.19 11.82
CA ASP A 219 6.60 1.84 11.72
C ASP A 219 5.59 0.73 12.04
N ALA A 220 4.27 0.98 11.99
CA ALA A 220 3.28 -0.07 12.23
C ALA A 220 3.55 -1.24 11.26
N PRO A 221 3.97 -2.41 11.76
CA PRO A 221 4.46 -3.47 10.90
C PRO A 221 3.29 -4.12 10.18
N ALA A 222 3.50 -4.56 8.94
CA ALA A 222 2.52 -5.40 8.24
C ALA A 222 2.15 -6.65 9.04
N SER A 223 2.99 -7.06 10.00
CA SER A 223 2.73 -8.18 10.89
C SER A 223 1.73 -7.89 12.03
N ALA A 224 1.29 -6.65 12.21
CA ALA A 224 0.36 -6.27 13.28
C ALA A 224 -1.00 -6.98 13.13
N ILE A 225 -1.71 -7.15 14.25
CA ILE A 225 -3.05 -7.78 14.25
C ILE A 225 -4.06 -6.90 13.51
N ALA A 226 -3.95 -5.58 13.64
CA ALA A 226 -4.77 -4.63 12.90
C ALA A 226 -3.88 -3.50 12.37
N PHE A 227 -4.14 -3.07 11.14
CA PHE A 227 -3.32 -2.09 10.43
C PHE A 227 -4.18 -1.22 9.50
N LEU A 228 -3.91 0.09 9.46
CA LEU A 228 -4.61 1.02 8.57
C LEU A 228 -4.03 0.97 7.16
N HIS A 229 -4.80 0.46 6.21
CA HIS A 229 -4.43 0.40 4.79
C HIS A 229 -4.45 1.76 4.11
N SER A 230 -5.53 2.52 4.31
CA SER A 230 -5.70 3.83 3.68
C SER A 230 -6.65 4.72 4.48
N ILE A 231 -6.52 6.03 4.25
CA ILE A 231 -7.48 7.03 4.67
C ILE A 231 -7.87 7.86 3.47
N GLU A 232 -9.17 7.93 3.18
CA GLU A 232 -9.72 8.66 2.05
C GLU A 232 -10.85 9.57 2.53
N HIS A 233 -11.29 10.49 1.66
CA HIS A 233 -12.52 11.23 1.95
C HIS A 233 -13.71 10.29 1.81
N GLY A 234 -14.66 10.35 2.74
CA GLY A 234 -15.90 9.60 2.61
C GLY A 234 -16.87 10.27 1.62
N ASP A 235 -17.91 9.56 1.21
CA ASP A 235 -18.90 10.10 0.27
C ASP A 235 -19.80 11.16 0.94
N GLU A 236 -19.86 11.13 2.28
CA GLU A 236 -20.59 12.11 3.07
C GLU A 236 -19.72 13.35 3.38
N ARG A 237 -20.38 14.49 3.51
CA ARG A 237 -19.69 15.72 3.93
C ARG A 237 -19.05 15.52 5.29
N TRP A 238 -17.82 16.00 5.43
CA TRP A 238 -17.07 15.96 6.70
C TRP A 238 -16.76 14.55 7.17
N SER A 239 -16.65 13.57 6.27
CA SER A 239 -16.35 12.19 6.65
C SER A 239 -15.01 11.73 6.08
N LEU A 240 -14.33 10.85 6.81
CA LEU A 240 -13.17 10.10 6.33
C LEU A 240 -13.54 8.62 6.24
N ARG A 241 -13.12 7.98 5.17
CA ARG A 241 -13.22 6.55 4.95
C ARG A 241 -11.88 5.91 5.31
N LEU A 242 -11.90 4.93 6.20
CA LEU A 242 -10.75 4.20 6.70
C LEU A 242 -10.81 2.77 6.19
N MET A 243 -9.76 2.29 5.54
CA MET A 243 -9.63 0.86 5.22
C MET A 243 -8.65 0.22 6.20
N ILE A 244 -9.08 -0.82 6.90
CA ILE A 244 -8.29 -1.45 7.97
C ILE A 244 -8.22 -2.93 7.69
N GLU A 245 -7.01 -3.46 7.67
CA GLU A 245 -6.80 -4.90 7.66
C GLU A 245 -6.67 -5.41 9.08
N VAL A 246 -7.35 -6.51 9.35
CA VAL A 246 -7.30 -7.28 10.58
C VAL A 246 -6.90 -8.70 10.22
N ARG A 247 -5.98 -9.26 11.01
CA ARG A 247 -5.42 -10.59 10.82
C ARG A 247 -5.94 -11.53 11.91
N GLY A 248 -6.27 -12.75 11.51
CA GLY A 248 -6.84 -13.77 12.38
C GLY A 248 -8.36 -13.79 12.37
N ALA A 249 -8.94 -14.76 13.08
CA ALA A 249 -10.38 -14.96 13.12
C ALA A 249 -11.09 -13.72 13.70
N PRO A 250 -12.24 -13.31 13.14
CA PRO A 250 -12.96 -12.12 13.56
C PRO A 250 -13.39 -12.24 15.03
N VAL A 251 -12.66 -11.59 15.92
CA VAL A 251 -13.07 -11.43 17.31
C VAL A 251 -14.18 -10.38 17.31
N THR A 252 -15.42 -10.81 17.53
CA THR A 252 -16.58 -9.92 17.59
C THR A 252 -16.89 -9.52 19.02
N GLY A 253 -17.52 -8.36 19.19
CA GLY A 253 -17.92 -7.86 20.50
C GLY A 253 -16.80 -7.16 21.25
N LYS A 254 -16.83 -7.20 22.59
CA LYS A 254 -15.97 -6.36 23.44
C LYS A 254 -14.48 -6.61 23.23
N ASP A 255 -14.09 -7.81 22.83
CA ASP A 255 -12.69 -8.21 22.65
C ASP A 255 -12.16 -7.99 21.23
N GLY A 256 -13.01 -7.50 20.31
CA GLY A 256 -12.65 -7.20 18.93
C GLY A 256 -11.80 -5.94 18.76
N PRO A 257 -11.21 -5.74 17.57
CA PRO A 257 -10.46 -4.53 17.26
C PRO A 257 -11.39 -3.32 17.16
N TRP A 258 -10.88 -2.16 17.54
CA TRP A 258 -11.61 -0.89 17.53
C TRP A 258 -10.66 0.27 17.30
N ILE A 259 -11.21 1.41 16.91
CA ILE A 259 -10.46 2.65 16.73
C ILE A 259 -10.82 3.62 17.83
N GLU A 260 -9.81 4.20 18.46
CA GLU A 260 -9.97 5.40 19.25
C GLU A 260 -9.80 6.63 18.36
N VAL A 261 -10.83 7.46 18.27
CA VAL A 261 -10.77 8.76 17.58
C VAL A 261 -10.80 9.87 18.63
N TYR A 262 -9.76 10.69 18.65
CA TYR A 262 -9.68 11.84 19.53
C TYR A 262 -10.06 13.12 18.79
N TYR A 263 -11.07 13.80 19.33
CA TYR A 263 -11.54 15.07 18.82
C TYR A 263 -11.12 16.19 19.77
N ALA A 264 -10.19 17.03 19.31
CA ALA A 264 -9.78 18.20 20.08
C ALA A 264 -10.82 19.32 19.96
N THR A 265 -10.97 20.06 21.04
CA THR A 265 -11.74 21.30 21.06
C THR A 265 -10.95 22.41 20.38
N ARG A 266 -11.65 23.38 19.77
CA ARG A 266 -11.00 24.60 19.25
C ARG A 266 -10.64 25.59 20.37
N GLU A 267 -11.29 25.47 21.52
CA GLU A 267 -11.13 26.37 22.65
C GLU A 267 -10.19 25.74 23.68
N LYS A 268 -9.17 26.50 24.11
CA LYS A 268 -8.11 26.05 25.03
C LYS A 268 -8.62 25.57 26.41
N SER A 269 -9.91 25.74 26.73
CA SER A 269 -10.48 25.55 28.07
C SER A 269 -11.34 24.29 28.27
N THR A 270 -11.68 23.56 27.21
CA THR A 270 -12.47 22.31 27.32
C THR A 270 -11.63 21.10 26.91
N LYS A 271 -11.67 20.02 27.71
CA LYS A 271 -11.01 18.74 27.36
C LYS A 271 -11.65 18.19 26.08
N GLY A 272 -10.83 17.66 25.17
CA GLY A 272 -11.31 16.94 23.98
C GLY A 272 -12.12 15.70 24.34
N ILE A 273 -12.72 15.08 23.34
CA ILE A 273 -13.51 13.85 23.52
C ILE A 273 -12.81 12.67 22.82
N HIS A 274 -12.77 11.54 23.52
CA HIS A 274 -12.36 10.26 22.95
C HIS A 274 -13.61 9.50 22.56
N VAL A 275 -13.60 8.96 21.35
CA VAL A 275 -14.70 8.21 20.78
C VAL A 275 -14.16 6.85 20.39
N ARG A 276 -14.85 5.80 20.82
CA ARG A 276 -14.56 4.43 20.41
C ARG A 276 -15.49 4.09 19.25
N GLU A 277 -14.92 3.65 18.14
CA GLU A 277 -15.63 3.11 16.99
C GLU A 277 -15.22 1.64 16.83
N ASP A 278 -16.16 0.71 17.00
CA ASP A 278 -15.88 -0.73 16.95
C ASP A 278 -15.76 -1.22 15.50
N ILE A 279 -14.76 -2.07 15.21
CA ILE A 279 -14.65 -2.74 13.91
C ILE A 279 -15.50 -4.00 13.96
N SER A 280 -16.78 -3.85 13.63
CA SER A 280 -17.79 -4.90 13.58
C SER A 280 -17.89 -5.58 12.20
N PRO A 281 -18.53 -6.77 12.10
CA PRO A 281 -18.76 -7.45 10.83
C PRO A 281 -19.55 -6.65 9.78
N GLU A 282 -20.31 -5.62 10.17
CA GLU A 282 -21.03 -4.77 9.23
C GLU A 282 -20.12 -3.87 8.38
N HIS A 283 -18.88 -3.67 8.84
CA HIS A 283 -17.83 -2.95 8.12
C HIS A 283 -17.01 -3.86 7.22
N LEU A 284 -17.26 -5.18 7.20
CA LEU A 284 -16.43 -6.12 6.45
C LEU A 284 -16.61 -5.91 4.94
N LEU A 285 -15.54 -5.49 4.28
CA LEU A 285 -15.49 -5.34 2.83
C LEU A 285 -15.12 -6.67 2.16
N GLU A 286 -14.12 -7.36 2.71
CA GLU A 286 -13.60 -8.60 2.16
C GLU A 286 -12.90 -9.44 3.25
N SER A 287 -13.05 -10.76 3.23
CA SER A 287 -12.22 -11.69 4.02
C SER A 287 -11.70 -12.82 3.13
N ARG A 288 -10.46 -13.24 3.36
CA ARG A 288 -9.81 -14.33 2.61
C ARG A 288 -8.74 -15.03 3.43
N MET A 289 -8.51 -16.30 3.10
CA MET A 289 -7.41 -17.09 3.66
C MET A 289 -6.13 -16.87 2.85
N MET A 290 -5.06 -16.44 3.50
CA MET A 290 -3.77 -16.11 2.89
C MET A 290 -2.65 -16.70 3.73
N GLY A 291 -1.91 -17.68 3.18
CA GLY A 291 -0.79 -18.30 3.89
C GLY A 291 -1.18 -18.99 5.21
N GLY A 292 -2.40 -19.51 5.32
CA GLY A 292 -2.90 -20.19 6.53
C GLY A 292 -3.51 -19.28 7.59
N GLU A 293 -3.52 -17.97 7.37
CA GLU A 293 -4.20 -16.99 8.24
C GLU A 293 -5.36 -16.33 7.50
N GLU A 294 -6.40 -15.96 8.25
CA GLU A 294 -7.50 -15.14 7.71
C GLU A 294 -7.07 -13.67 7.71
N ILE A 295 -7.25 -13.01 6.56
CA ILE A 295 -7.05 -11.57 6.38
C ILE A 295 -8.41 -10.97 6.05
N SER A 296 -8.91 -10.12 6.94
CA SER A 296 -10.17 -9.40 6.79
C SER A 296 -9.89 -7.92 6.60
N ILE A 297 -10.57 -7.29 5.64
CA ILE A 297 -10.47 -5.87 5.34
C ILE A 297 -11.81 -5.22 5.65
N TYR A 298 -11.77 -4.20 6.49
CA TYR A 298 -12.92 -3.45 6.95
C TYR A 298 -12.88 -2.03 6.42
N GLU A 299 -14.05 -1.49 6.06
CA GLU A 299 -14.25 -0.09 5.71
C GLU A 299 -15.06 0.60 6.82
N LEU A 300 -14.44 1.59 7.48
CA LEU A 300 -15.09 2.38 8.52
C LEU A 300 -15.15 3.84 8.11
N THR A 301 -16.31 4.48 8.30
CA THR A 301 -16.45 5.93 8.10
C THR A 301 -16.44 6.66 9.44
N VAL A 302 -15.59 7.68 9.57
CA VAL A 302 -15.50 8.54 10.76
C VAL A 302 -15.82 9.99 10.42
N ASP A 303 -16.64 10.63 11.25
CA ASP A 303 -16.98 12.05 11.11
C ASP A 303 -15.81 12.92 11.57
N ILE A 304 -15.36 13.85 10.74
CA ILE A 304 -14.31 14.84 11.03
C ILE A 304 -14.72 15.78 12.17
N PHE A 305 -16.02 16.07 12.32
CA PHE A 305 -16.59 16.98 13.30
C PHE A 305 -17.67 16.35 14.18
N LYS A 306 -17.27 15.87 15.35
CA LYS A 306 -18.22 15.42 16.38
C LYS A 306 -18.42 16.50 17.44
N ALA A 307 -19.67 16.90 17.68
CA ALA A 307 -20.05 17.87 18.72
C ALA A 307 -19.24 19.19 18.71
N LYS A 308 -18.94 19.74 17.52
CA LYS A 308 -18.10 20.95 17.28
C LYS A 308 -16.60 20.79 17.54
N ASN A 309 -16.13 19.58 17.87
CA ASN A 309 -14.72 19.26 17.98
C ASN A 309 -14.21 18.66 16.66
N TRP A 310 -12.91 18.75 16.39
CA TRP A 310 -12.31 18.25 15.15
C TRP A 310 -11.43 17.04 15.43
N ILE A 311 -11.46 16.00 14.57
CA ILE A 311 -10.54 14.87 14.69
C ILE A 311 -9.11 15.40 14.64
N SER A 312 -8.33 15.05 15.66
CA SER A 312 -6.92 15.42 15.76
C SER A 312 -6.00 14.20 15.71
N SER A 313 -6.46 13.05 16.18
CA SER A 313 -5.67 11.82 16.12
C SER A 313 -6.54 10.57 16.17
N MET A 314 -5.97 9.46 15.71
CA MET A 314 -6.59 8.14 15.76
C MET A 314 -5.60 7.09 16.23
N SER A 315 -6.11 6.05 16.91
CA SER A 315 -5.34 4.87 17.31
C SER A 315 -6.11 3.60 17.00
N ILE A 316 -5.45 2.60 16.45
CA ILE A 316 -6.02 1.26 16.23
C ILE A 316 -5.66 0.40 17.43
N VAL A 317 -6.68 -0.16 18.08
CA VAL A 317 -6.52 -1.00 19.25
C VAL A 317 -7.00 -2.42 18.91
N PRO A 318 -6.12 -3.44 19.00
CA PRO A 318 -6.44 -4.78 18.51
C PRO A 318 -7.44 -5.54 19.38
N SER A 319 -7.60 -5.18 20.66
CA SER A 319 -8.61 -5.75 21.56
C SER A 319 -8.90 -4.78 22.74
N ALA A 320 -9.99 -4.98 23.48
CA ALA A 320 -10.25 -4.17 24.69
C ALA A 320 -9.25 -4.40 25.83
N SER A 321 -8.55 -5.53 25.84
CA SER A 321 -7.53 -5.87 26.84
C SER A 321 -6.12 -5.40 26.45
N ALA A 322 -5.92 -4.95 25.21
CA ALA A 322 -4.65 -4.40 24.77
C ALA A 322 -4.36 -3.06 25.45
N GLU A 323 -3.11 -2.86 25.84
CA GLU A 323 -2.67 -1.55 26.31
C GLU A 323 -2.84 -0.53 25.18
N ARG A 324 -3.41 0.62 25.52
CA ARG A 324 -3.52 1.72 24.56
C ARG A 324 -2.12 2.23 24.22
N PRO A 325 -1.86 2.55 22.94
CA PRO A 325 -0.58 3.10 22.57
C PRO A 325 -0.38 4.45 23.29
N ALA A 326 0.84 4.67 23.79
CA ALA A 326 1.19 5.88 24.55
C ALA A 326 1.11 7.16 23.70
N GLU A 327 1.32 7.02 22.39
CA GLU A 327 1.07 8.04 21.39
C GLU A 327 0.02 7.52 20.39
N PRO A 328 -0.76 8.42 19.74
CA PRO A 328 -1.68 7.97 18.72
C PRO A 328 -0.95 7.37 17.51
N ASP A 329 -1.60 6.46 16.80
CA ASP A 329 -1.06 5.85 15.58
C ASP A 329 -1.09 6.82 14.39
N TYR A 330 -2.04 7.76 14.39
CA TYR A 330 -2.21 8.76 13.33
C TYR A 330 -2.52 10.14 13.89
N LYS A 331 -1.87 11.18 13.35
CA LYS A 331 -2.13 12.59 13.66
C LYS A 331 -2.71 13.28 12.43
N LEU A 332 -3.85 13.91 12.61
CA LEU A 332 -4.55 14.65 11.56
C LEU A 332 -4.27 16.13 11.78
N THR A 333 -3.65 16.76 10.79
CA THR A 333 -3.29 18.17 10.84
C THR A 333 -4.01 18.91 9.74
N ALA A 334 -4.97 19.75 10.12
CA ALA A 334 -5.59 20.69 9.20
C ALA A 334 -4.68 21.91 9.04
N LYS A 335 -4.03 22.06 7.88
CA LYS A 335 -3.31 23.29 7.56
C LYS A 335 -4.28 24.31 6.98
N ARG A 336 -4.06 25.58 7.33
CA ARG A 336 -4.71 26.67 6.61
C ARG A 336 -3.94 26.85 5.31
N ASP A 337 -4.66 26.89 4.20
CA ASP A 337 -4.04 27.33 2.96
C ASP A 337 -3.79 28.84 3.12
N ASP A 338 -2.53 29.22 3.24
CA ASP A 338 -2.08 30.61 3.39
C ASP A 338 -1.79 31.24 2.02
N GLN A 339 -2.20 30.59 0.91
CA GLN A 339 -2.19 31.20 -0.41
C GLN A 339 -3.48 32.03 -0.62
N ASP A 340 -3.31 33.34 -0.38
CA ASP A 340 -4.15 34.51 -0.73
C ASP A 340 -5.62 34.57 -0.22
#